data_AF-A0A285QGR2-F1
#
_entry.id   AF-A0A285QGR2-F1
#
_cell.length_a   1.000
_cell.length_b   1.000
_cell.length_c   1.000
_cell.angle_alpha   90.00
_cell.angle_beta   90.00
_cell.angle_gamma   90.00
#
_symmetry.space_group_name_H-M   'P 1'
#
loop_
_entity.id
_entity.type
_entity.pdbx_description
1 polymer ?
#
loop_
_entity_poly.entity_id
_entity_poly.type
_entity_poly.pdbx_seq_one_letter_code
_entity_poly.pdbx_strand_id
1 'polypeptide(L)'
;MRTRIAAVMMTVAGITGLTAAPAMAATATSEPGTTACTTVLNRPCVSPQVDGEGIVGVAQVAADPAQLTIVRVEVRTQAAWGSPWETAASAVTVRLGSAKAVTPRVTTTDLRMICATAGPALDTAKQVTTCTGPF
;
A
#
# COMPACT_ATOMS: atom_id res chain seq x y z
N MET A 1 28.67 -1.57 64.05
CA MET A 1 29.38 -0.99 62.89
C MET A 1 28.83 -1.63 61.63
N ARG A 2 28.08 -0.88 60.81
CA ARG A 2 27.59 -1.32 59.50
C ARG A 2 27.95 -0.25 58.46
N THR A 3 28.54 -0.73 57.38
CA THR A 3 29.27 0.01 56.37
C THR A 3 28.33 0.65 55.35
N ARG A 4 28.82 1.78 54.79
CA ARG A 4 28.20 2.72 53.86
C ARG A 4 27.76 2.09 52.53
N ILE A 5 26.65 2.56 51.95
CA ILE A 5 26.53 2.79 50.50
C ILE A 5 25.72 4.08 50.29
N ALA A 6 26.42 5.14 49.88
CA ALA A 6 25.85 6.33 49.27
C ALA A 6 26.07 6.19 47.76
N ALA A 7 25.01 6.15 46.98
CA ALA A 7 25.06 6.17 45.52
C ALA A 7 24.50 7.52 45.05
N VAL A 8 25.40 8.44 44.71
CA VAL A 8 25.71 8.90 43.35
C VAL A 8 24.65 9.86 42.80
N MET A 9 24.97 11.15 42.89
CA MET A 9 24.46 12.18 41.99
C MET A 9 25.05 11.92 40.59
N MET A 10 24.20 11.95 39.55
CA MET A 10 24.65 12.23 38.19
C MET A 10 23.85 13.41 37.64
N THR A 11 24.62 14.45 37.37
CA THR A 11 24.36 15.67 36.61
C THR A 11 23.77 15.39 35.23
N VAL A 12 22.66 16.05 34.89
CA VAL A 12 22.21 16.19 33.49
C VAL A 12 22.67 17.56 33.00
N ALA A 13 23.72 17.56 32.18
CA ALA A 13 24.17 18.69 31.37
C ALA A 13 23.76 18.46 29.91
N GLY A 14 23.43 19.55 29.23
CA GLY A 14 22.50 19.59 28.11
C GLY A 14 23.00 19.12 26.75
N ILE A 15 22.08 19.16 25.78
CA ILE A 15 22.41 19.36 24.37
C ILE A 15 21.36 20.30 23.76
N THR A 16 21.89 21.40 23.22
CA THR A 16 21.24 22.41 22.41
C THR A 16 20.89 21.89 21.02
N GLY A 17 19.74 22.33 20.49
CA GLY A 17 19.61 22.74 19.09
C GLY A 17 19.38 21.65 18.05
N LEU A 18 18.12 21.36 17.76
CA LEU A 18 17.67 20.92 16.44
C LEU A 18 16.42 21.72 16.07
N THR A 19 16.62 22.75 15.26
CA THR A 19 15.54 23.44 14.55
C THR A 19 15.03 22.50 13.46
N ALA A 20 14.09 21.61 13.80
CA ALA A 20 13.24 20.99 12.81
C ALA A 20 12.02 21.91 12.63
N ALA A 21 12.07 22.74 11.60
CA ALA A 21 10.87 23.44 11.14
C ALA A 21 9.76 22.40 10.90
N PRO A 22 8.49 22.68 11.24
CA PRO A 22 7.41 21.79 10.90
C PRO A 22 7.40 21.63 9.38
N ALA A 23 7.60 20.39 8.91
CA ALA A 23 7.33 20.03 7.54
C ALA A 23 5.87 20.44 7.27
N MET A 24 5.68 21.45 6.41
CA MET A 24 4.37 21.77 5.89
C MET A 24 3.90 20.53 5.14
N ALA A 25 3.01 19.76 5.78
CA ALA A 25 2.24 18.74 5.10
C ALA A 25 1.46 19.47 4.01
N ALA A 26 1.88 19.31 2.75
CA ALA A 26 1.09 19.72 1.62
C ALA A 26 -0.26 19.00 1.75
N THR A 27 -1.32 19.77 1.95
CA THR A 27 -2.69 19.28 1.82
C THR A 27 -2.85 18.78 0.39
N ALA A 28 -2.80 17.46 0.21
CA ALA A 28 -3.21 16.84 -1.04
C ALA A 28 -4.72 17.04 -1.16
N THR A 29 -5.12 18.13 -1.79
CA THR A 29 -6.47 18.30 -2.34
C THR A 29 -6.68 17.24 -3.40
N SER A 30 -7.20 16.09 -2.98
CA SER A 30 -7.68 15.04 -3.87
C SER A 30 -9.19 15.03 -3.82
N GLU A 31 -9.83 15.72 -4.76
CA GLU A 31 -11.20 15.48 -5.18
C GLU A 31 -11.26 15.66 -6.71
N PRO A 32 -12.18 15.02 -7.44
CA PRO A 32 -12.89 13.76 -7.18
C PRO A 32 -12.82 12.81 -8.40
N GLY A 33 -12.85 11.49 -8.17
CA GLY A 33 -13.16 10.50 -9.22
C GLY A 33 -12.10 10.33 -10.32
N THR A 34 -11.69 9.09 -10.56
CA THR A 34 -10.68 8.68 -11.55
C THR A 34 -9.26 9.16 -11.25
N THR A 35 -8.59 8.45 -10.34
CA THR A 35 -7.13 8.47 -10.22
C THR A 35 -6.52 8.14 -11.58
N ALA A 36 -6.02 9.17 -12.29
CA ALA A 36 -5.25 8.99 -13.50
C ALA A 36 -3.97 8.25 -13.12
N CYS A 37 -3.91 6.97 -13.48
CA CYS A 37 -2.74 6.14 -13.28
C CYS A 37 -1.57 6.74 -14.06
N THR A 38 -0.60 7.35 -13.38
CA THR A 38 0.69 7.64 -14.00
C THR A 38 1.33 6.31 -14.37
N THR A 39 1.26 5.94 -15.65
CA THR A 39 1.71 4.65 -16.16
C THR A 39 3.23 4.58 -16.15
N VAL A 40 3.79 4.06 -15.06
CA VAL A 40 5.19 3.65 -15.00
C VAL A 40 5.29 2.22 -15.50
N LEU A 41 6.20 1.96 -16.44
CA LEU A 41 6.40 0.64 -17.04
C LEU A 41 6.62 -0.43 -15.95
N ASN A 42 5.92 -1.55 -16.05
CA ASN A 42 5.95 -2.67 -15.10
C ASN A 42 5.59 -2.33 -13.65
N ARG A 43 5.01 -1.16 -13.38
CA ARG A 43 4.50 -0.81 -12.05
C ARG A 43 2.97 -0.82 -12.07
N PRO A 44 2.31 -1.62 -11.21
CA PRO A 44 0.86 -1.63 -11.16
C PRO A 44 0.35 -0.30 -10.61
N CYS A 45 -0.64 0.27 -11.29
CA CYS A 45 -1.51 1.27 -10.72
C CYS A 45 -2.74 0.59 -10.11
N VAL A 46 -3.13 1.04 -8.93
CA VAL A 46 -4.22 0.46 -8.15
C VAL A 46 -5.25 1.53 -7.86
N SER A 47 -6.53 1.19 -8.01
CA SER A 47 -7.63 2.07 -7.67
C SER A 47 -8.79 1.27 -7.06
N PRO A 48 -9.38 1.73 -5.95
CA PRO A 48 -10.69 1.26 -5.53
C PRO A 48 -11.78 1.79 -6.46
N GLN A 49 -12.76 0.95 -6.76
CA GLN A 49 -14.07 1.39 -7.22
C GLN A 49 -15.07 1.08 -6.12
N VAL A 50 -15.74 2.12 -5.62
CA VAL A 50 -16.79 2.03 -4.61
C VAL A 50 -18.08 2.48 -5.26
N ASP A 51 -19.07 1.60 -5.30
CA ASP A 51 -20.31 1.78 -6.06
C ASP A 51 -21.51 1.36 -5.20
N GLY A 52 -21.62 1.89 -3.99
CA GLY A 52 -22.78 1.75 -3.08
C GLY A 52 -23.05 0.34 -2.54
N GLU A 53 -22.72 -0.71 -3.29
CA GLU A 53 -22.96 -2.12 -3.01
C GLU A 53 -21.70 -2.82 -2.46
N GLY A 54 -20.53 -2.22 -2.61
CA GLY A 54 -19.27 -2.77 -2.11
C GLY A 54 -18.05 -2.08 -2.69
N ILE A 55 -16.92 -2.80 -2.66
CA ILE A 55 -15.64 -2.38 -3.23
C ILE A 55 -15.19 -3.39 -4.28
N VAL A 56 -14.65 -2.87 -5.36
CA VAL A 56 -13.93 -3.64 -6.37
C VAL A 56 -12.48 -3.13 -6.44
N GLY A 57 -11.53 -4.04 -6.35
CA GLY A 57 -10.12 -3.76 -6.58
C GLY A 57 -9.80 -3.79 -8.06
N VAL A 58 -9.27 -2.69 -8.59
CA VAL A 58 -8.81 -2.61 -9.98
C VAL A 58 -7.31 -2.36 -10.01
N ALA A 59 -6.59 -3.17 -10.79
CA ALA A 59 -5.19 -2.95 -11.06
C ALA A 59 -4.90 -2.95 -12.56
N GLN A 60 -4.02 -2.06 -12.99
CA GLN A 60 -3.56 -1.95 -14.37
C GLN A 60 -2.05 -1.78 -14.41
N VAL A 61 -1.38 -2.38 -15.38
CA VAL A 61 0.05 -2.21 -15.61
C VAL A 61 0.30 -1.91 -17.08
N ALA A 62 1.18 -0.96 -17.35
CA ALA A 62 1.73 -0.74 -18.68
C ALA A 62 2.97 -1.62 -18.86
N ALA A 63 3.06 -2.35 -19.97
CA ALA A 63 4.20 -3.21 -20.27
C ALA A 63 4.51 -3.21 -21.77
N ASP A 64 5.72 -3.63 -22.13
CA ASP A 64 6.12 -3.82 -23.51
C ASP A 64 5.18 -4.81 -24.22
N PRO A 65 4.72 -4.55 -25.47
CA PRO A 65 3.77 -5.42 -26.18
C PRO A 65 4.22 -6.87 -26.36
N ALA A 66 5.53 -7.13 -26.40
CA ALA A 66 6.10 -8.48 -26.53
C ALA A 66 6.35 -9.15 -25.18
N GLN A 67 6.23 -8.42 -24.06
CA GLN A 67 6.40 -8.98 -22.72
C GLN A 67 5.15 -9.73 -22.27
N LEU A 68 5.32 -10.99 -21.85
CA LEU A 68 4.29 -11.71 -21.11
C LEU A 68 4.19 -11.12 -19.70
N THR A 69 3.06 -10.51 -19.38
CA THR A 69 2.86 -9.73 -18.15
C THR A 69 1.79 -10.36 -17.29
N ILE A 70 2.05 -10.44 -15.99
CA ILE A 70 1.07 -10.82 -14.97
C ILE A 70 0.63 -9.59 -14.20
N VAL A 71 -0.66 -9.54 -13.85
CA VAL A 71 -1.23 -8.63 -12.85
C VAL A 71 -2.09 -9.46 -11.92
N ARG A 72 -1.79 -9.38 -10.63
CA ARG A 72 -2.62 -9.88 -9.54
C ARG A 72 -3.12 -8.69 -8.74
N VAL A 73 -4.39 -8.68 -8.38
CA VAL A 73 -4.99 -7.68 -7.50
C VAL A 73 -5.73 -8.38 -6.38
N GLU A 74 -5.62 -7.84 -5.17
CA GLU A 74 -6.18 -8.38 -3.95
C GLU A 74 -6.86 -7.25 -3.17
N VAL A 75 -8.13 -7.45 -2.83
CA VAL A 75 -8.81 -6.67 -1.79
C VAL A 75 -8.52 -7.36 -0.47
N ARG A 76 -7.90 -6.64 0.45
CA ARG A 76 -7.58 -7.12 1.80
C ARG A 76 -8.43 -6.38 2.81
N THR A 77 -8.87 -7.09 3.83
CA THR A 77 -9.67 -6.55 4.94
C THR A 77 -8.99 -6.80 6.27
N GLN A 78 -9.30 -5.95 7.24
CA GLN A 78 -8.80 -6.04 8.61
C GLN A 78 -9.97 -5.79 9.55
N ALA A 79 -10.37 -6.82 10.31
CA ALA A 79 -11.52 -6.76 11.21
C ALA A 79 -11.38 -5.70 12.32
N ALA A 80 -10.16 -5.47 12.81
CA ALA A 80 -9.86 -4.44 13.80
C ALA A 80 -8.40 -3.96 13.68
N TRP A 81 -8.12 -2.74 14.14
CA TRP A 81 -6.76 -2.21 14.11
C TRP A 81 -5.78 -3.13 14.85
N GLY A 82 -4.74 -3.59 14.17
CA GLY A 82 -3.76 -4.53 14.71
C GLY A 82 -4.04 -6.01 14.41
N SER A 83 -5.23 -6.35 13.89
CA SER A 83 -5.49 -7.69 13.33
C SER A 83 -4.70 -7.92 12.03
N PRO A 84 -4.44 -9.18 11.65
CA PRO A 84 -3.83 -9.45 10.34
C PRO A 84 -4.74 -8.98 9.20
N TRP A 85 -4.11 -8.58 8.09
CA TRP A 85 -4.81 -8.32 6.83
C TRP A 85 -5.11 -9.63 6.11
N GLU A 86 -6.38 -9.92 5.87
CA GLU A 86 -6.83 -11.12 5.17
C GLU A 86 -7.28 -10.78 3.75
N THR A 87 -7.04 -11.69 2.80
CA THR A 87 -7.48 -11.49 1.41
C THR A 87 -8.95 -11.84 1.30
N ALA A 88 -9.80 -10.82 1.13
CA ALA A 88 -11.24 -10.98 0.97
C ALA A 88 -11.62 -11.31 -0.48
N ALA A 89 -10.88 -10.78 -1.46
CA ALA A 89 -11.06 -11.13 -2.87
C ALA A 89 -9.75 -10.99 -3.63
N SER A 90 -9.58 -11.79 -4.70
CA SER A 90 -8.43 -11.67 -5.60
C SER A 90 -8.82 -11.91 -7.05
N ALA A 91 -8.02 -11.37 -7.96
CA ALA A 91 -8.08 -11.67 -9.39
C ALA A 91 -6.68 -11.64 -9.98
N VAL A 92 -6.48 -12.44 -11.02
CA VAL A 92 -5.21 -12.52 -11.76
C VAL A 92 -5.48 -12.47 -13.26
N THR A 93 -4.61 -11.80 -13.99
CA THR A 93 -4.64 -11.75 -15.45
C THR A 93 -3.21 -11.88 -15.97
N VAL A 94 -3.04 -12.74 -16.97
CA VAL A 94 -1.76 -12.93 -17.67
C VAL A 94 -2.01 -12.70 -19.15
N ARG A 95 -1.28 -11.77 -19.76
CA ARG A 95 -1.35 -11.53 -21.21
C ARG A 95 -0.08 -10.87 -21.74
N LEU A 96 0.10 -10.89 -23.06
CA LEU A 96 1.13 -10.11 -23.73
C LEU A 96 0.80 -8.62 -23.65
N GLY A 97 1.82 -7.78 -23.41
CA GLY A 97 1.65 -6.34 -23.25
C GLY A 97 1.14 -5.91 -21.88
N SER A 98 0.70 -4.66 -21.81
CA SER A 98 -0.02 -4.08 -20.66
C SER A 98 -1.12 -5.02 -20.20
N ALA A 99 -1.53 -5.02 -18.92
CA ALA A 99 -2.58 -5.91 -18.40
C ALA A 99 -3.48 -5.22 -17.37
N LYS A 100 -4.70 -5.74 -17.20
CA LYS A 100 -5.70 -5.25 -16.22
C LYS A 100 -6.34 -6.42 -15.52
N ALA A 101 -6.47 -6.34 -14.20
CA ALA A 101 -7.20 -7.30 -13.37
C ALA A 101 -8.22 -6.56 -12.51
N VAL A 102 -9.36 -7.21 -12.25
CA VAL A 102 -10.50 -6.66 -11.50
C VAL A 102 -11.00 -7.75 -10.56
N THR A 103 -11.07 -7.46 -9.26
CA THR A 103 -11.58 -8.45 -8.28
C THR A 103 -13.09 -8.61 -8.39
N PRO A 104 -13.63 -9.72 -7.85
CA PRO A 104 -15.02 -9.74 -7.42
C PRO A 104 -15.33 -8.61 -6.43
N ARG A 105 -16.61 -8.23 -6.35
CA ARG A 105 -17.12 -7.27 -5.38
C ARG A 105 -16.97 -7.83 -3.96
N VAL A 106 -16.53 -6.98 -3.04
CA VAL A 106 -16.48 -7.26 -1.59
C VAL A 106 -17.41 -6.28 -0.86
N THR A 107 -18.29 -6.80 -0.03
CA THR A 107 -19.16 -5.99 0.84
C THR A 107 -18.74 -6.23 2.28
N THR A 108 -18.19 -5.22 2.93
CA THR A 108 -17.74 -5.27 4.33
C THR A 108 -17.77 -3.88 4.97
N THR A 109 -17.82 -3.85 6.30
CA THR A 109 -17.63 -2.66 7.15
C THR A 109 -16.21 -2.56 7.71
N ASP A 110 -15.37 -3.55 7.45
CA ASP A 110 -13.99 -3.63 7.94
C ASP A 110 -13.08 -2.59 7.26
N LEU A 111 -11.94 -2.31 7.90
CA LEU A 111 -10.84 -1.59 7.23
C LEU A 111 -10.40 -2.37 6.00
N ARG A 112 -10.13 -1.66 4.91
CA ARG A 112 -9.84 -2.26 3.61
C ARG A 112 -8.62 -1.63 2.96
N MET A 113 -7.94 -2.42 2.16
CA MET A 113 -6.79 -2.00 1.35
C MET A 113 -6.80 -2.80 0.05
N ILE A 114 -6.31 -2.22 -1.04
CA ILE A 114 -6.11 -2.97 -2.28
C ILE A 114 -4.61 -3.04 -2.54
N CYS A 115 -4.12 -4.26 -2.76
CA CYS A 115 -2.76 -4.53 -3.18
C CYS A 115 -2.77 -5.11 -4.59
N ALA A 116 -1.79 -4.74 -5.40
CA ALA A 116 -1.57 -5.35 -6.70
C ALA A 116 -0.11 -5.67 -6.92
N THR A 117 0.15 -6.81 -7.52
CA THR A 117 1.47 -7.27 -7.94
C THR A 117 1.47 -7.40 -9.44
N ALA A 118 2.43 -6.76 -10.12
CA ALA A 118 2.53 -6.85 -11.57
C ALA A 118 3.98 -6.83 -12.06
N GLY A 119 4.19 -7.39 -13.26
CA GLY A 119 5.49 -7.41 -13.92
C GLY A 119 5.59 -8.55 -14.93
N PRO A 120 6.81 -8.90 -15.38
CA PRO A 120 7.02 -10.05 -16.26
C PRO A 120 6.53 -11.35 -15.59
N ALA A 121 5.69 -12.10 -16.28
CA ALA A 121 5.05 -13.30 -15.74
C ALA A 121 6.06 -14.41 -15.41
N LEU A 122 7.19 -14.44 -16.12
CA LEU A 122 8.23 -15.46 -15.99
C LEU A 122 9.39 -15.03 -15.08
N ASP A 123 9.36 -13.81 -14.53
CA ASP A 123 10.43 -13.27 -13.68
C ASP A 123 9.83 -12.61 -12.44
N THR A 124 9.61 -13.40 -11.39
CA THR A 124 9.02 -12.95 -10.13
C THR A 124 9.86 -11.92 -9.41
N ALA A 125 11.18 -11.90 -9.61
CA ALA A 125 12.06 -10.90 -9.01
C ALA A 125 11.83 -9.49 -9.60
N LYS A 126 11.27 -9.41 -10.81
CA LYS A 126 10.88 -8.14 -11.45
C LYS A 126 9.43 -7.74 -11.21
N GLN A 127 8.67 -8.52 -10.44
CA GLN A 127 7.30 -8.16 -10.11
C GLN A 127 7.29 -7.16 -8.96
N VAL A 128 6.51 -6.10 -9.13
CA VAL A 128 6.38 -5.01 -8.16
C VAL A 128 5.02 -5.09 -7.53
N THR A 129 4.98 -5.02 -6.19
CA THR A 129 3.74 -4.90 -5.42
C THR A 129 3.51 -3.45 -5.02
N THR A 130 2.29 -2.96 -5.18
CA THR A 130 1.85 -1.62 -4.74
C THR A 130 0.51 -1.76 -4.06
N CYS A 131 0.31 -1.07 -2.94
CA CYS A 131 -0.95 -1.06 -2.21
C CYS A 131 -1.45 0.37 -2.01
N THR A 132 -2.77 0.52 -1.89
CA THR A 132 -3.39 1.76 -1.40
C THR A 132 -3.09 1.95 0.09
N GLY A 133 -3.37 3.13 0.63
CA GLY A 133 -3.57 3.26 2.08
C GLY A 133 -4.81 2.47 2.54
N PRO A 134 -4.96 2.20 3.85
CA PRO A 134 -6.23 1.73 4.42
C PRO A 134 -7.36 2.76 4.24
N PHE A 135 -8.59 2.32 3.96
CA PHE A 135 -9.80 3.15 3.81
C PHE A 135 -11.08 2.35 4.14
#